data_AF-A0A6F9CN58-F1
#
_entry.id   AF-A0A6F9CN58-F1
#
_cell.length_a   1.000
_cell.length_b   1.000
_cell.length_c   1.000
_cell.angle_alpha   90.00
_cell.angle_beta   90.00
_cell.angle_gamma   90.00
#
_symmetry.space_group_name_H-M   'P 1'
#
loop_
_entity.id
_entity.type
_entity.pdbx_description
1 polymer ?
#
loop_
_entity_poly.entity_id
_entity_poly.type
_entity_poly.pdbx_seq_one_letter_code
_entity_poly.pdbx_strand_id
1 'polypeptide(L)'
;YVVVFKNMKMVPVPDQAFGNFFEGDCYIVLYGSPDSSNSMDIHYWIGNSSSQDEQGAAAILVTQLDEFLGGSPVQHREVQAAESSKFRSYFRNGLM
;
A
#
# COMPACT_ATOMS: atom_id res chain seq x y z
N TYR A 1 -3.64 -0.95 -9.36
CA TYR A 1 -2.19 -0.94 -9.70
C TYR A 1 -1.43 -0.96 -8.39
N VAL A 2 -0.45 -1.85 -8.23
CA VAL A 2 0.20 -2.08 -6.93
C VAL A 2 1.63 -1.58 -7.05
N VAL A 3 2.01 -0.65 -6.19
CA VAL A 3 3.32 0.02 -6.24
C VAL A 3 4.03 -0.14 -4.91
N VAL A 4 4.98 -1.05 -4.87
CA VAL A 4 5.76 -1.30 -3.67
C VAL A 4 6.92 -0.35 -3.59
N PHE A 5 7.14 0.19 -2.40
CA PHE A 5 8.24 1.08 -2.14
C PHE A 5 9.39 0.28 -1.55
N LYS A 6 10.42 0.03 -2.37
CA LYS A 6 11.61 -0.69 -1.93
C LYS A 6 12.83 0.19 -2.11
N ASN A 7 13.63 0.37 -1.06
CA ASN A 7 14.87 1.17 -1.09
C ASN A 7 14.66 2.57 -1.71
N MET A 8 13.67 3.32 -1.25
CA MET A 8 13.38 4.67 -1.75
C MET A 8 12.86 4.76 -3.20
N LYS A 9 12.33 3.67 -3.77
CA LYS A 9 11.81 3.65 -5.15
C LYS A 9 10.44 3.00 -5.24
N MET A 10 9.53 3.63 -5.99
CA MET A 10 8.25 3.04 -6.39
C MET A 10 8.49 2.00 -7.49
N VAL A 11 8.17 0.75 -7.20
CA VAL A 11 8.30 -0.37 -8.13
C VAL A 11 6.92 -1.01 -8.33
N PRO A 12 6.40 -1.07 -9.56
CA PRO A 12 5.17 -1.81 -9.82
C PRO A 12 5.40 -3.29 -9.51
N VAL A 13 4.54 -3.88 -8.69
CA VAL A 13 4.62 -5.32 -8.37
C VAL A 13 3.98 -6.11 -9.49
N PRO A 14 4.71 -7.07 -10.09
CA PRO A 14 4.10 -8.03 -11.01
C PRO A 14 2.97 -8.78 -10.32
N ASP A 15 1.86 -9.03 -11.01
CA ASP A 15 0.68 -9.72 -10.44
C ASP A 15 1.01 -11.04 -9.72
N GLN A 16 2.09 -11.72 -10.11
CA GLN A 16 2.57 -12.96 -9.50
C GLN A 16 3.24 -12.81 -8.12
N ALA A 17 3.78 -11.62 -7.82
CA ALA A 17 4.36 -11.29 -6.51
C ALA A 17 3.36 -10.58 -5.59
N PHE A 18 2.12 -10.38 -6.07
CA PHE A 18 1.08 -9.67 -5.33
C PHE A 18 0.61 -10.50 -4.14
N GLY A 19 0.79 -9.96 -2.93
CA GLY A 19 0.42 -10.60 -1.67
C GLY A 19 1.57 -11.22 -0.90
N ASN A 20 2.80 -11.23 -1.44
CA ASN A 20 4.00 -11.62 -0.68
C ASN A 20 4.72 -10.36 -0.19
N PHE A 21 4.55 -10.01 1.09
CA PHE A 21 5.16 -8.81 1.67
C PHE A 21 6.31 -9.18 2.62
N PHE A 22 7.47 -8.56 2.43
CA PHE A 22 8.59 -8.76 3.35
C PHE A 22 8.36 -7.95 4.63
N GLU A 23 8.37 -8.62 5.77
CA GLU A 23 8.16 -8.01 7.10
C GLU A 23 9.15 -6.91 7.47
N GLY A 24 10.30 -6.84 6.80
CA GLY A 24 11.31 -5.79 6.98
C GLY A 24 11.03 -4.52 6.20
N ASP A 25 10.00 -4.49 5.34
CA ASP A 25 9.74 -3.39 4.40
C ASP A 25 8.34 -2.78 4.62
N CYS A 26 8.09 -1.63 3.98
CA CYS A 26 6.78 -0.99 3.88
C CYS A 26 6.28 -0.97 2.43
N TYR A 27 4.97 -1.14 2.23
CA TYR A 27 4.37 -1.33 0.90
C TYR A 27 3.20 -0.36 0.71
N ILE A 28 3.04 0.22 -0.48
CA ILE A 28 1.88 1.04 -0.82
C ILE A 28 1.03 0.29 -1.85
N VAL A 29 -0.28 0.25 -1.66
CA VAL A 29 -1.21 -0.45 -2.54
C VAL A 29 -2.32 0.52 -2.91
N LEU A 30 -2.43 0.83 -4.20
CA LEU A 30 -3.51 1.65 -4.75
C LEU A 30 -4.57 0.74 -5.36
N TYR A 31 -5.78 0.79 -4.80
CA TYR A 31 -6.92 0.00 -5.27
C TYR A 31 -8.05 0.93 -5.72
N GLY A 32 -8.58 0.73 -6.94
CA GLY A 32 -9.63 1.56 -7.52
C GLY A 32 -9.46 1.82 -9.01
N SER A 33 -10.47 2.42 -9.63
CA SER A 33 -10.43 2.84 -11.05
C SER A 33 -10.11 4.34 -11.16
N PRO A 34 -9.18 4.75 -12.04
CA PRO A 34 -8.92 6.17 -12.34
C PRO A 34 -10.15 6.89 -12.91
N ASP A 35 -11.06 6.14 -13.56
CA ASP A 35 -12.19 6.70 -14.30
C ASP A 35 -13.45 6.88 -13.46
N SER A 36 -13.46 6.40 -12.21
CA SER A 36 -14.59 6.55 -11.29
C SER A 36 -14.25 7.57 -10.21
N SER A 37 -15.05 8.63 -10.10
CA SER A 37 -14.84 9.75 -9.18
C SER A 37 -15.00 9.40 -7.68
N ASN A 38 -15.16 8.13 -7.30
CA ASN A 38 -15.70 7.83 -5.97
C ASN A 38 -15.21 6.59 -5.22
N SER A 39 -14.06 5.98 -5.54
CA SER A 39 -13.46 5.00 -4.60
C SER A 39 -12.06 4.60 -5.04
N MET A 40 -11.08 5.48 -4.81
CA MET A 40 -9.69 5.04 -4.73
C MET A 40 -9.35 4.85 -3.26
N ASP A 41 -8.64 3.77 -2.96
CA ASP A 41 -8.11 3.49 -1.64
C ASP A 41 -6.59 3.37 -1.76
N ILE A 42 -5.88 4.14 -0.93
CA ILE A 42 -4.43 4.01 -0.75
C ILE A 42 -4.21 3.28 0.55
N HIS A 43 -3.68 2.07 0.48
CA HIS A 43 -3.28 1.31 1.66
C HIS A 43 -1.76 1.40 1.82
N TYR A 44 -1.27 1.67 3.03
CA TYR A 44 0.14 1.50 3.35
C TYR A 44 0.30 0.41 4.39
N TRP A 45 0.95 -0.66 3.96
CA TRP A 45 1.26 -1.82 4.77
C TRP A 45 2.63 -1.66 5.43
N ILE A 46 2.67 -1.92 6.74
CA ILE A 46 3.84 -1.76 7.59
C ILE A 46 4.27 -3.13 8.09
N GLY A 47 5.47 -3.55 7.67
CA GLY A 47 6.12 -4.74 8.16
C GLY A 47 6.52 -4.60 9.62
N ASN A 48 6.36 -5.66 10.40
CA ASN A 48 6.62 -5.67 11.84
C ASN A 48 8.11 -5.44 12.19
N SER A 49 9.01 -5.76 11.25
CA SER A 49 10.45 -5.59 11.36
C SER A 49 10.98 -4.37 10.60
N SER A 50 10.09 -3.54 10.02
CA SER A 50 10.47 -2.31 9.31
C SER A 50 11.02 -1.24 10.25
N SER A 51 11.92 -0.42 9.73
CA SER A 51 12.53 0.68 10.47
C SER A 51 11.58 1.88 10.63
N GLN A 52 11.86 2.74 11.60
CA GLN A 52 11.03 3.93 11.85
C GLN A 52 11.08 4.92 10.67
N ASP A 53 12.24 5.03 10.01
CA ASP A 53 12.41 5.87 8.83
C ASP A 53 11.65 5.33 7.62
N GLU A 54 11.61 4.01 7.40
CA GLU A 54 10.79 3.41 6.35
C GLU A 54 9.29 3.63 6.58
N GLN A 55 8.83 3.50 7.82
CA GLN A 55 7.44 3.78 8.19
C GLN A 55 7.09 5.25 7.97
N GLY A 56 7.98 6.16 8.38
CA GLY A 56 7.82 7.60 8.17
C GLY A 56 7.80 7.97 6.69
N ALA A 57 8.71 7.39 5.89
CA ALA A 57 8.76 7.59 4.45
C ALA A 57 7.47 7.10 3.77
N ALA A 58 6.97 5.91 4.13
CA ALA A 58 5.73 5.39 3.59
C ALA A 58 4.53 6.32 3.85
N ALA A 59 4.39 6.86 5.07
CA ALA A 59 3.32 7.79 5.41
C ALA A 59 3.39 9.10 4.61
N ILE A 60 4.60 9.65 4.44
CA ILE A 60 4.81 10.87 3.62
C ILE A 60 4.43 10.60 2.16
N LEU A 61 4.84 9.46 1.61
CA LEU A 61 4.56 9.10 0.22
C LEU A 61 3.07 8.87 -0.04
N VAL A 62 2.36 8.25 0.90
CA VAL A 62 0.90 8.12 0.82
C VAL A 62 0.23 9.49 0.75
N THR A 63 0.69 10.43 1.57
CA THR A 63 0.16 11.81 1.56
C THR A 63 0.42 12.51 0.23
N GLN A 64 1.65 12.40 -0.30
CA GLN A 64 2.01 12.96 -1.61
C GLN A 64 1.21 12.33 -2.75
N LEU A 65 0.98 11.01 -2.69
CA LEU A 65 0.19 10.30 -3.68
C LEU A 65 -1.29 10.70 -3.62
N ASP A 66 -1.84 10.87 -2.42
CA ASP A 66 -3.21 11.36 -2.22
C ASP A 66 -3.38 12.77 -2.80
N GLU A 67 -2.46 13.69 -2.49
CA GLU A 67 -2.44 15.04 -3.06
C GLU A 67 -2.34 15.02 -4.59
N PHE A 68 -1.48 14.17 -5.15
CA PHE A 68 -1.34 13.99 -6.60
C PHE A 68 -2.62 13.49 -7.28
N LEU A 69 -3.40 12.66 -6.56
CA LEU A 69 -4.70 12.14 -7.00
C LEU A 69 -5.87 13.08 -6.65
N GLY A 70 -5.56 14.33 -6.28
CA GLY A 70 -6.55 15.38 -6.00
C GLY A 70 -7.21 15.31 -4.63
N GLY A 71 -6.60 14.59 -3.67
CA GLY A 71 -7.10 14.46 -2.29
C GLY A 71 -8.41 13.66 -2.19
N SER A 72 -8.70 12.85 -3.21
CA SER A 72 -9.92 12.04 -3.31
C SER A 72 -9.79 10.61 -2.76
N PRO A 73 -8.62 9.95 -2.81
CA PRO A 73 -8.47 8.62 -2.23
C PRO A 73 -8.65 8.56 -0.70
N VAL A 74 -9.13 7.42 -0.20
CA VAL A 74 -9.16 7.12 1.23
C VAL A 74 -7.85 6.43 1.62
N GLN A 75 -7.16 6.97 2.62
CA GLN A 75 -5.92 6.39 3.13
C GLN A 75 -6.19 5.36 4.23
N HIS A 76 -5.54 4.21 4.17
CA HIS A 76 -5.67 3.11 5.13
C HIS A 76 -4.31 2.67 5.65
N ARG A 77 -4.18 2.60 6.97
CA ARG A 77 -3.00 2.03 7.63
C ARG A 77 -3.19 0.55 7.84
N GLU A 78 -2.32 -0.27 7.25
CA GLU A 78 -2.35 -1.72 7.38
C GLU A 78 -1.10 -2.17 8.15
N VAL A 79 -1.27 -2.82 9.29
CA VAL A 79 -0.13 -3.37 10.05
C VAL A 79 -0.07 -4.86 9.79
N GLN A 80 1.13 -5.40 9.59
CA GLN A 80 1.33 -6.84 9.45
C GLN A 80 0.57 -7.62 10.54
N ALA A 81 -0.17 -8.64 10.11
CA ALA A 81 -1.04 -9.50 10.94
C ALA A 81 -2.29 -8.82 11.55
N ALA A 82 -2.47 -7.51 11.37
CA ALA A 82 -3.64 -6.75 11.81
C ALA A 82 -4.28 -5.95 10.65
N GLU A 83 -4.12 -6.45 9.42
CA GLU A 83 -4.68 -5.81 8.24
C GLU A 83 -6.22 -5.86 8.25
N SER A 84 -6.82 -4.82 7.68
CA SER A 84 -8.25 -4.70 7.51
C SER A 84 -8.81 -5.84 6.63
N SER A 85 -10.05 -6.22 6.90
CA SER A 85 -10.78 -7.18 6.05
C SER A 85 -10.87 -6.70 4.60
N LYS A 86 -10.95 -5.38 4.41
CA LYS A 86 -10.95 -4.73 3.09
C LYS A 86 -9.64 -5.00 2.36
N PHE A 87 -8.49 -4.71 2.97
CA PHE A 87 -7.19 -4.94 2.37
C PHE A 87 -6.97 -6.41 2.03
N ARG A 88 -7.28 -7.31 2.97
CA ARG A 88 -7.16 -8.76 2.76
C ARG A 88 -8.00 -9.25 1.58
N SER A 89 -9.16 -8.63 1.34
CA SER A 89 -10.05 -9.02 0.23
C SER A 89 -9.44 -8.82 -1.17
N TYR A 90 -8.39 -7.99 -1.30
CA TYR A 90 -7.73 -7.74 -2.57
C TYR A 90 -6.83 -8.90 -3.01
N PHE A 91 -6.37 -9.72 -2.06
CA PHE A 91 -5.41 -10.79 -2.30
C PHE A 91 -6.13 -12.14 -2.31
N ARG A 92 -6.66 -12.53 -3.47
CA ARG A 92 -7.48 -13.76 -3.63
C ARG A 92 -6.77 -15.05 -3.22
N ASN A 93 -5.43 -15.06 -3.28
CA ASN A 93 -4.59 -16.20 -2.90
C ASN A 93 -4.02 -16.08 -1.48
N GLY A 94 -4.49 -15.09 -0.70
CA GLY A 94 -3.99 -14.78 0.63
C GLY A 94 -2.84 -13.76 0.64
N LEU A 95 -2.60 -13.23 1.83
CA LEU A 95 -1.42 -12.44 2.20
C LEU A 95 -0.41 -13.38 2.86
N MET A 96 0.83 -13.34 2.40
CA MET A 96 1.98 -14.10 2.92
C MET A 96 3.11 -13.17 3.32
#